data_AF-A0A9E4PRQ8-F1
#
_entry.id   AF-A0A9E4PRQ8-F1
#
_cell.length_a   1.000
_cell.length_b   1.000
_cell.length_c   1.000
_cell.angle_alpha   90.00
_cell.angle_beta   90.00
_cell.angle_gamma   90.00
#
_symmetry.space_group_name_H-M   'P 1'
#
loop_
_entity.id
_entity.type
_entity.pdbx_description
1 polymer ?
#
loop_
_entity_poly.entity_id
_entity_poly.type
_entity_poly.pdbx_seq_one_letter_code
_entity_poly.pdbx_strand_id
1 'polypeptide(L)'
;MAKVLIADRQRFVRRALRDILDAGGHEVQEATNGQEAIEIASRESINLVILDTDMPGIDGCQVLTKLKESQRTRETPVIMLTEEFSAAAESKVLRLGATDIFAKPFDHGILAMAIRLALRNSPTTTEKARPGQVANEYTPASRSTPPMPQELIGTGGALIPLENVLSGGIRPGSLVLIEGASQAGKSVVCQYLTYGAILGGRSVVHFSTQHTAESLVEQMGSIGLDLSQHLQGDNLVVYPLEAPSANEDPGNIFAELVTWIDGIPQGLIVVDSVSDRAAISADRAVMGFFSSCQRLCTKDRTIIVVAQSSSIDPRMLLRLQGLCNTHLKLTSQMMRDKPVKTLEVSKVNDVEKQRDNRFTFQVEQEIGIRVIPMASIKG
;
A
#
# COMPACT_ATOMS: atom_id res chain seq x y z
N MET A 1 -5.92 -19.96 -18.87
CA MET A 1 -6.30 -18.58 -19.25
C MET A 1 -7.82 -18.50 -19.20
N ALA A 2 -8.36 -17.57 -18.41
CA ALA A 2 -9.81 -17.41 -18.22
C ALA A 2 -10.21 -15.99 -18.63
N LYS A 3 -11.41 -15.82 -19.18
CA LYS A 3 -11.97 -14.51 -19.53
C LYS A 3 -12.80 -13.98 -18.37
N VAL A 4 -12.41 -12.82 -17.85
CA VAL A 4 -13.02 -12.17 -16.67
C VAL A 4 -13.63 -10.85 -17.09
N LEU A 5 -14.88 -10.63 -16.70
CA LEU A 5 -15.59 -9.36 -16.89
C LEU A 5 -15.48 -8.54 -15.61
N ILE A 6 -14.94 -7.33 -15.72
CA ILE A 6 -14.97 -6.34 -14.65
C ILE A 6 -16.07 -5.32 -14.98
N ALA A 7 -17.01 -5.10 -14.07
CA ALA A 7 -18.06 -4.10 -14.21
C ALA A 7 -18.00 -3.13 -13.03
N ASP A 8 -17.49 -1.93 -13.27
CA ASP A 8 -17.33 -0.90 -12.24
C ASP A 8 -17.35 0.49 -12.87
N ARG A 9 -17.99 1.48 -12.26
CA ARG A 9 -18.00 2.86 -12.79
C ARG A 9 -16.64 3.55 -12.65
N GLN A 10 -15.87 3.20 -11.63
CA GLN A 10 -14.58 3.80 -11.29
C GLN A 10 -13.48 3.18 -12.14
N ARG A 11 -12.91 3.98 -13.07
CA ARG A 11 -11.80 3.54 -13.93
C ARG A 11 -10.60 3.02 -13.14
N PHE A 12 -10.31 3.60 -11.97
CA PHE A 12 -9.20 3.17 -11.13
C PHE A 12 -9.43 1.77 -10.54
N VAL A 13 -10.64 1.42 -10.12
CA VAL A 13 -10.98 0.07 -9.66
C VAL A 13 -10.83 -0.93 -10.79
N ARG A 14 -11.34 -0.59 -11.99
CA ARG A 14 -11.15 -1.46 -13.17
C ARG A 14 -9.69 -1.69 -13.51
N ARG A 15 -8.85 -0.66 -13.38
CA ARG A 15 -7.40 -0.78 -13.60
C ARG A 15 -6.74 -1.66 -12.56
N ALA A 16 -7.01 -1.46 -11.27
CA ALA A 16 -6.47 -2.29 -10.20
C ALA A 16 -6.86 -3.77 -10.37
N LEU A 17 -8.12 -4.03 -10.71
CA LEU A 17 -8.61 -5.39 -11.00
C LEU A 17 -7.98 -5.97 -12.26
N ARG A 18 -7.79 -5.16 -13.32
CA ARG A 18 -7.07 -5.58 -14.52
C ARG A 18 -5.63 -5.97 -14.17
N ASP A 19 -4.93 -5.19 -13.37
CA ASP A 19 -3.55 -5.50 -12.97
C ASP A 19 -3.46 -6.83 -12.20
N ILE A 20 -4.41 -7.10 -11.29
CA ILE A 20 -4.52 -8.39 -10.57
C ILE A 20 -4.77 -9.55 -11.55
N LEU A 21 -5.65 -9.34 -12.53
CA LEU A 21 -6.08 -10.38 -13.46
C LEU A 21 -5.03 -10.65 -14.55
N ASP A 22 -4.35 -9.62 -15.04
CA ASP A 22 -3.26 -9.72 -16.01
C ASP A 22 -2.05 -10.43 -15.39
N ALA A 23 -1.71 -10.12 -14.12
CA ALA A 23 -0.71 -10.88 -13.36
C ALA A 23 -1.08 -12.37 -13.19
N GLY A 24 -2.37 -12.68 -13.16
CA GLY A 24 -2.91 -14.04 -13.16
C GLY A 24 -2.97 -14.72 -14.54
N GLY A 25 -2.62 -14.02 -15.62
CA GLY A 25 -2.71 -14.52 -17.00
C GLY A 25 -4.14 -14.70 -17.50
N HIS A 26 -5.06 -13.83 -17.06
CA HIS A 26 -6.46 -13.81 -17.47
C HIS A 26 -6.71 -12.77 -18.57
N GLU A 27 -7.73 -13.00 -19.39
CA GLU A 27 -8.21 -12.01 -20.36
C GLU A 27 -9.27 -11.13 -19.70
N VAL A 28 -9.14 -9.81 -19.80
CA VAL A 28 -10.01 -8.86 -19.11
C VAL A 28 -10.91 -8.10 -20.07
N GLN A 29 -12.22 -8.24 -19.88
CA GLN A 29 -13.24 -7.37 -20.47
C GLN A 29 -13.71 -6.35 -19.41
N GLU A 30 -13.90 -5.10 -19.81
CA GLU A 30 -14.36 -4.03 -18.92
C GLU A 30 -15.74 -3.52 -19.33
N ALA A 31 -16.57 -3.25 -18.34
CA ALA A 31 -17.81 -2.52 -18.44
C ALA A 31 -17.80 -1.35 -17.46
N THR A 32 -18.30 -0.21 -17.90
CA THR A 32 -18.37 1.04 -17.12
C THR A 32 -19.70 1.21 -16.39
N ASN A 33 -20.69 0.36 -16.69
CA ASN A 33 -22.03 0.40 -16.13
C ASN A 33 -22.71 -0.98 -16.27
N GLY A 34 -23.84 -1.15 -15.59
CA GLY A 34 -24.53 -2.45 -15.56
C GLY A 34 -25.12 -2.90 -16.90
N GLN A 35 -25.54 -1.97 -17.76
CA GLN A 35 -26.09 -2.31 -19.07
C GLN A 35 -25.02 -2.90 -19.99
N GLU A 36 -23.85 -2.26 -20.05
CA GLU A 36 -22.68 -2.75 -20.79
C GLU A 36 -22.22 -4.12 -20.26
N ALA A 37 -22.22 -4.32 -18.95
CA ALA A 37 -21.87 -5.60 -18.32
C ALA A 37 -22.78 -6.75 -18.77
N ILE A 38 -24.10 -6.52 -18.82
CA ILE A 38 -25.09 -7.50 -19.29
C ILE A 38 -24.88 -7.79 -20.78
N GLU A 39 -24.65 -6.76 -21.59
CA GLU A 39 -24.42 -6.93 -23.03
C GLU A 39 -23.17 -7.76 -23.32
N ILE A 40 -22.04 -7.48 -22.66
CA ILE A 40 -20.81 -8.26 -22.81
C ILE A 40 -21.02 -9.70 -22.35
N ALA A 41 -21.61 -9.91 -21.17
CA ALA A 41 -21.85 -11.24 -20.63
C ALA A 41 -22.81 -12.08 -21.50
N SER A 42 -23.72 -11.44 -22.24
CA SER A 42 -24.63 -12.13 -23.16
C SER A 42 -23.96 -12.62 -24.45
N ARG A 43 -22.90 -11.91 -24.91
CA ARG A 43 -22.22 -12.18 -26.18
C ARG A 43 -20.99 -13.07 -26.00
N GLU A 44 -20.26 -12.86 -24.91
CA GLU A 44 -18.99 -13.52 -24.65
C GLU A 44 -19.13 -14.71 -23.70
N SER A 45 -18.12 -15.58 -23.65
CA SER A 45 -18.07 -16.66 -22.64
C SER A 45 -17.21 -16.16 -21.49
N ILE A 46 -17.87 -15.72 -20.41
CA ILE A 46 -17.23 -15.16 -19.23
C ILE A 46 -17.10 -16.24 -18.16
N ASN A 47 -15.88 -16.43 -17.67
CA ASN A 47 -15.54 -17.41 -16.62
C ASN A 47 -15.71 -16.85 -15.20
N LEU A 48 -15.66 -15.52 -15.03
CA LEU A 48 -15.88 -14.84 -13.76
C LEU A 48 -16.34 -13.41 -14.03
N VAL A 49 -17.29 -12.92 -13.21
CA VAL A 49 -17.66 -11.51 -13.18
C VAL A 49 -17.21 -10.89 -11.86
N ILE A 50 -16.55 -9.75 -11.91
CA ILE A 50 -16.29 -8.90 -10.75
C ILE A 50 -17.15 -7.65 -10.91
N LEU A 51 -18.04 -7.40 -9.95
CA LEU A 51 -19.19 -6.51 -10.13
C LEU A 51 -19.34 -5.50 -8.99
N ASP A 52 -19.26 -4.22 -9.31
CA ASP A 52 -19.56 -3.12 -8.40
C ASP A 52 -21.04 -3.12 -8.00
N THR A 53 -21.33 -2.95 -6.71
CA THR A 53 -22.71 -2.80 -6.22
C THR A 53 -23.35 -1.50 -6.71
N ASP A 54 -22.58 -0.42 -6.77
CA ASP A 54 -23.09 0.93 -6.93
C ASP A 54 -22.77 1.50 -8.31
N MET A 55 -23.54 1.08 -9.33
CA MET A 55 -23.40 1.57 -10.70
C MET A 55 -24.59 2.45 -11.13
N PRO A 56 -24.37 3.50 -11.94
CA PRO A 56 -25.44 4.35 -12.44
C PRO A 56 -26.40 3.59 -13.38
N GLY A 57 -27.70 3.88 -13.25
CA GLY A 57 -28.74 3.23 -14.04
C GLY A 57 -29.11 1.85 -13.48
N ILE A 58 -28.49 0.80 -14.00
CA ILE A 58 -28.70 -0.57 -13.50
C ILE A 58 -27.62 -0.86 -12.46
N ASP A 59 -28.02 -1.00 -11.20
CA ASP A 59 -27.11 -1.32 -10.11
C ASP A 59 -26.59 -2.76 -10.17
N GLY A 60 -25.52 -3.05 -9.41
CA GLY A 60 -24.88 -4.36 -9.41
C GLY A 60 -25.77 -5.52 -8.93
N CYS A 61 -26.72 -5.26 -8.02
CA CYS A 61 -27.64 -6.30 -7.57
C CYS A 61 -28.63 -6.69 -8.68
N GLN A 62 -29.09 -5.72 -9.46
CA GLN A 62 -29.94 -5.96 -10.63
C GLN A 62 -29.17 -6.68 -11.74
N VAL A 63 -27.91 -6.33 -11.98
CA VAL A 63 -27.03 -7.05 -12.92
C VAL A 63 -26.85 -8.50 -12.47
N LEU A 64 -26.50 -8.74 -11.20
CA LEU A 64 -26.34 -10.08 -10.64
C LEU A 64 -27.59 -10.92 -10.87
N THR A 65 -28.77 -10.40 -10.54
CA THR A 65 -30.06 -11.09 -10.74
C THR A 65 -30.23 -11.52 -12.20
N LYS A 66 -30.03 -10.59 -13.16
CA LYS A 66 -30.14 -10.88 -14.60
C LYS A 66 -29.13 -11.93 -15.08
N LEU A 67 -27.90 -11.88 -14.57
CA LEU A 67 -26.88 -12.90 -14.88
C LEU A 67 -27.30 -14.28 -14.36
N LYS A 68 -27.93 -14.36 -13.18
CA LYS A 68 -28.41 -15.61 -12.58
C LYS A 68 -29.70 -16.16 -13.22
N GLU A 69 -30.52 -15.31 -13.82
CA GLU A 69 -31.71 -15.74 -14.57
C GLU A 69 -31.40 -16.26 -15.98
N SER A 70 -30.29 -15.79 -16.58
CA SER A 70 -29.90 -16.19 -17.93
C SER A 70 -29.23 -17.56 -17.96
N GLN A 71 -29.72 -18.47 -18.80
CA GLN A 71 -29.18 -19.82 -18.93
C GLN A 71 -27.71 -19.89 -19.34
N ARG A 72 -27.20 -18.84 -20.01
CA ARG A 72 -25.79 -18.73 -20.41
C ARG A 72 -24.86 -18.38 -19.24
N THR A 73 -25.32 -17.53 -18.34
CA THR A 73 -24.47 -16.87 -17.32
C THR A 73 -24.79 -17.31 -15.90
N ARG A 74 -25.85 -18.10 -15.68
CA ARG A 74 -26.30 -18.45 -14.33
C ARG A 74 -25.25 -19.17 -13.49
N GLU A 75 -24.42 -20.00 -14.13
CA GLU A 75 -23.34 -20.74 -13.49
C GLU A 75 -22.05 -19.92 -13.37
N THR A 76 -21.94 -18.78 -14.06
CA THR A 76 -20.75 -17.93 -13.98
C THR A 76 -20.63 -17.37 -12.55
N PRO A 77 -19.50 -17.58 -11.86
CA PRO A 77 -19.28 -17.01 -10.53
C PRO A 77 -19.27 -15.48 -10.62
N VAL A 78 -19.80 -14.83 -9.59
CA VAL A 78 -19.86 -13.37 -9.49
C VAL A 78 -19.32 -12.94 -8.15
N ILE A 79 -18.24 -12.17 -8.13
CA ILE A 79 -17.68 -11.54 -6.93
C ILE A 79 -18.17 -10.10 -6.90
N MET A 80 -18.88 -9.72 -5.82
CA MET A 80 -19.38 -8.37 -5.65
C MET A 80 -18.32 -7.47 -4.99
N LEU A 81 -18.24 -6.21 -5.40
CA LEU A 81 -17.43 -5.19 -4.75
C LEU A 81 -18.33 -4.07 -4.24
N THR A 82 -18.18 -3.63 -2.99
CA THR A 82 -19.07 -2.62 -2.39
C THR A 82 -18.33 -1.59 -1.57
N GLU A 83 -18.75 -0.32 -1.61
CA GLU A 83 -18.25 0.71 -0.67
C GLU A 83 -18.90 0.58 0.73
N GLU A 84 -20.07 -0.07 0.84
CA GLU A 84 -20.81 -0.23 2.10
C GLU A 84 -20.88 -1.70 2.52
N PHE A 85 -19.83 -2.18 3.20
CA PHE A 85 -19.78 -3.55 3.68
C PHE A 85 -20.48 -3.71 5.03
N SER A 86 -21.50 -4.57 5.07
CA SER A 86 -22.20 -4.97 6.29
C SER A 86 -22.67 -6.42 6.20
N ALA A 87 -22.89 -7.07 7.34
CA ALA A 87 -23.43 -8.44 7.37
C ALA A 87 -24.80 -8.55 6.67
N ALA A 88 -25.59 -7.46 6.67
CA ALA A 88 -26.85 -7.40 5.95
C ALA A 88 -26.65 -7.33 4.41
N ALA A 89 -25.68 -6.52 3.96
CA ALA A 89 -25.32 -6.41 2.55
C ALA A 89 -24.75 -7.73 2.01
N GLU A 90 -23.84 -8.36 2.75
CA GLU A 90 -23.27 -9.68 2.44
C GLU A 90 -24.35 -10.74 2.32
N SER A 91 -25.21 -10.87 3.34
CA SER A 91 -26.33 -11.82 3.32
C SER A 91 -27.27 -11.59 2.13
N LYS A 92 -27.53 -10.33 1.76
CA LYS A 92 -28.37 -9.97 0.62
C LYS A 92 -27.77 -10.46 -0.70
N VAL A 93 -26.50 -10.14 -0.99
CA VAL A 93 -25.92 -10.48 -2.31
C VAL A 93 -25.62 -11.97 -2.44
N LEU A 94 -25.25 -12.65 -1.36
CA LEU A 94 -25.06 -14.11 -1.37
C LEU A 94 -26.38 -14.84 -1.66
N ARG A 95 -27.52 -14.35 -1.13
CA ARG A 95 -28.85 -14.88 -1.48
C ARG A 95 -29.24 -14.64 -2.93
N LEU A 96 -28.74 -13.58 -3.55
CA LEU A 96 -28.91 -13.31 -4.99
C LEU A 96 -27.99 -14.18 -5.86
N GLY A 97 -27.12 -14.99 -5.26
CA GLY A 97 -26.24 -15.93 -5.97
C GLY A 97 -24.84 -15.40 -6.22
N ALA A 98 -24.40 -14.34 -5.54
CA ALA A 98 -22.99 -13.97 -5.52
C ALA A 98 -22.14 -15.10 -4.94
N THR A 99 -20.94 -15.28 -5.49
CA THR A 99 -19.95 -16.23 -5.01
C THR A 99 -19.24 -15.69 -3.76
N ASP A 100 -18.96 -14.39 -3.75
CA ASP A 100 -18.32 -13.70 -2.64
C ASP A 100 -18.63 -12.20 -2.71
N ILE A 101 -18.32 -11.45 -1.66
CA ILE A 101 -18.41 -9.99 -1.61
C ILE A 101 -17.19 -9.39 -0.90
N PHE A 102 -16.65 -8.34 -1.48
CA PHE A 102 -15.51 -7.61 -0.93
C PHE A 102 -15.86 -6.15 -0.70
N ALA A 103 -15.42 -5.62 0.44
CA ALA A 103 -15.42 -4.19 0.68
C ALA A 103 -14.39 -3.52 -0.25
N LYS A 104 -14.72 -2.35 -0.76
CA LYS A 104 -13.79 -1.39 -1.35
C LYS A 104 -13.33 -0.45 -0.24
N PRO A 105 -12.02 -0.16 -0.15
CA PRO A 105 -10.92 -0.80 -0.89
C PRO A 105 -10.72 -2.28 -0.46
N PHE A 106 -10.31 -3.13 -1.42
CA PHE A 106 -10.13 -4.57 -1.22
C PHE A 106 -8.65 -4.96 -1.15
N ASP A 107 -8.33 -5.99 -0.37
CA ASP A 107 -7.01 -6.61 -0.35
C ASP A 107 -6.78 -7.41 -1.64
N HIS A 108 -5.73 -7.06 -2.39
CA HIS A 108 -5.44 -7.67 -3.69
C HIS A 108 -5.09 -9.15 -3.57
N GLY A 109 -4.39 -9.57 -2.51
CA GLY A 109 -4.00 -10.97 -2.29
C GLY A 109 -5.20 -11.84 -1.94
N ILE A 110 -6.08 -11.34 -1.07
CA ILE A 110 -7.33 -12.03 -0.72
C ILE A 110 -8.26 -12.08 -1.93
N LEU A 111 -8.41 -10.97 -2.67
CA LEU A 111 -9.23 -10.96 -3.87
C LEU A 111 -8.65 -11.88 -4.97
N ALA A 112 -7.34 -11.88 -5.18
CA ALA A 112 -6.67 -12.80 -6.11
C ALA A 112 -6.84 -14.26 -5.69
N MET A 113 -6.83 -14.55 -4.39
CA MET A 113 -7.15 -15.89 -3.87
C MET A 113 -8.61 -16.25 -4.14
N ALA A 114 -9.56 -15.35 -3.89
CA ALA A 114 -10.98 -15.55 -4.16
C ALA A 114 -11.25 -15.75 -5.65
N ILE A 115 -10.62 -14.95 -6.52
CA ILE A 115 -10.65 -15.12 -7.99
C ILE A 115 -10.15 -16.52 -8.38
N ARG A 116 -9.00 -16.95 -7.85
CA ARG A 116 -8.45 -18.30 -8.13
C ARG A 116 -9.38 -19.41 -7.66
N LEU A 117 -10.02 -19.26 -6.48
CA LEU A 117 -10.96 -20.24 -5.96
C LEU A 117 -12.26 -20.28 -6.76
N ALA A 118 -12.82 -19.13 -7.12
CA ALA A 118 -14.03 -19.01 -7.93
C ALA A 118 -13.84 -19.65 -9.32
N LEU A 119 -12.69 -19.42 -9.94
CA LEU A 119 -12.33 -20.01 -11.24
C LEU A 119 -12.09 -21.53 -11.17
N ARG A 120 -11.66 -22.08 -10.01
CA ARG A 120 -11.47 -23.53 -9.81
C ARG A 120 -12.79 -24.29 -9.64
N ASN A 121 -13.79 -23.66 -9.05
CA ASN A 121 -15.08 -24.28 -8.75
C ASN A 121 -16.12 -24.14 -9.88
N SER A 122 -15.75 -23.51 -11.01
CA SER A 122 -16.60 -23.39 -12.19
C SER A 122 -16.61 -24.70 -12.99
N PRO A 123 -17.77 -25.28 -13.34
CA PRO A 123 -17.81 -26.56 -14.04
C PRO A 123 -17.24 -26.45 -15.48
N THR A 124 -16.34 -27.40 -15.81
CA THR A 124 -15.69 -27.77 -17.09
C THR A 124 -14.53 -26.89 -17.60
N THR A 125 -13.33 -27.43 -17.89
CA THR A 125 -13.02 -28.62 -18.71
C THR A 125 -11.81 -29.43 -18.19
N THR A 126 -11.97 -30.75 -18.32
CA THR A 126 -11.11 -31.91 -18.05
C THR A 126 -9.59 -31.75 -18.30
N GLU A 127 -8.77 -32.03 -17.30
CA GLU A 127 -7.55 -32.82 -17.50
C GLU A 127 -7.19 -33.65 -16.25
N LYS A 128 -6.87 -34.92 -16.50
CA LYS A 128 -6.73 -36.00 -15.52
C LYS A 128 -5.46 -35.85 -14.68
N ALA A 129 -5.59 -36.00 -13.36
CA ALA A 129 -4.57 -36.64 -12.54
C ALA A 129 -5.24 -37.49 -11.45
N ARG A 130 -4.78 -38.74 -11.33
CA ARG A 130 -5.33 -39.82 -10.50
C ARG A 130 -5.00 -39.66 -9.00
N PRO A 131 -5.76 -40.34 -8.13
CA PRO A 131 -5.72 -40.16 -6.68
C PRO A 131 -4.71 -41.07 -5.99
N GLY A 132 -4.11 -40.56 -4.90
CA GLY A 132 -3.36 -41.33 -3.91
C GLY A 132 -3.66 -40.78 -2.52
N GLN A 133 -4.47 -41.53 -1.77
CA GLN A 133 -4.66 -41.43 -0.31
C GLN A 133 -3.28 -41.54 0.38
N VAL A 134 -3.02 -40.95 1.55
CA VAL A 134 -3.53 -41.42 2.86
C VAL A 134 -3.61 -40.26 3.87
N ALA A 135 -4.65 -40.31 4.69
CA ALA A 135 -4.88 -39.51 5.88
C ALA A 135 -3.78 -39.69 6.95
N ASN A 136 -3.58 -38.66 7.77
CA ASN A 136 -3.62 -38.86 9.21
C ASN A 136 -4.12 -37.61 9.93
N GLU A 137 -5.08 -37.82 10.82
CA GLU A 137 -5.68 -36.87 11.75
C GLU A 137 -4.66 -36.43 12.81
N TYR A 138 -4.76 -35.18 13.29
CA TYR A 138 -4.72 -34.85 14.73
C TYR A 138 -5.32 -33.46 14.97
N THR A 139 -6.31 -33.39 15.86
CA THR A 139 -7.09 -32.22 16.31
C THR A 139 -6.35 -31.42 17.42
N PRO A 140 -6.86 -30.24 17.87
CA PRO A 140 -6.05 -29.07 18.18
C PRO A 140 -5.67 -28.97 19.67
N ALA A 141 -4.58 -28.27 19.97
CA ALA A 141 -4.25 -27.87 21.32
C ALA A 141 -3.92 -26.37 21.39
N SER A 142 -4.78 -25.66 22.13
CA SER A 142 -4.53 -24.35 22.73
C SER A 142 -3.14 -24.28 23.36
N ARG A 143 -2.36 -23.27 22.98
CA ARG A 143 -1.34 -22.66 23.84
C ARG A 143 -1.36 -21.15 23.60
N SER A 144 -1.84 -20.44 24.62
CA SER A 144 -1.48 -19.06 24.89
C SER A 144 0.03 -18.92 24.86
N THR A 145 0.56 -18.28 23.83
CA THR A 145 1.94 -17.80 23.78
C THR A 145 2.08 -16.54 24.63
N PRO A 146 3.16 -16.39 25.42
CA PRO A 146 3.47 -15.11 26.05
C PRO A 146 3.78 -14.08 24.96
N PRO A 147 3.54 -12.77 25.19
CA PRO A 147 3.77 -11.76 24.17
C PRO A 147 5.27 -11.70 23.83
N MET A 148 5.61 -11.90 22.55
CA MET A 148 6.97 -11.66 22.06
C MET A 148 7.32 -10.17 22.19
N PRO A 149 8.61 -9.79 22.38
CA PRO A 149 9.03 -8.40 22.39
C PRO A 149 8.61 -7.74 21.07
N GLN A 150 7.96 -6.57 21.13
CA GLN A 150 7.55 -5.84 19.94
C GLN A 150 8.80 -5.37 19.16
N GLU A 151 9.17 -6.08 18.09
CA GLU A 151 10.33 -5.73 17.26
C GLU A 151 10.11 -4.36 16.59
N LEU A 152 10.95 -3.39 16.95
CA LEU A 152 11.00 -2.06 16.35
C LEU A 152 11.24 -2.18 14.84
N ILE A 153 10.71 -1.23 14.08
CA ILE A 153 10.97 -1.12 12.64
C ILE A 153 12.30 -0.39 12.47
N GLY A 154 13.35 -1.15 12.18
CA GLY A 154 14.71 -0.67 11.92
C GLY A 154 15.06 -0.69 10.43
N THR A 155 16.35 -0.86 10.14
CA THR A 155 16.90 -0.95 8.78
C THR A 155 17.42 -2.36 8.46
N GLY A 156 17.10 -3.35 9.30
CA GLY A 156 17.63 -4.70 9.17
C GLY A 156 19.15 -4.76 9.33
N GLY A 157 19.74 -3.82 10.09
CA GLY A 157 21.19 -3.69 10.23
C GLY A 157 21.90 -3.03 9.05
N ALA A 158 21.20 -2.68 7.97
CA ALA A 158 21.82 -2.07 6.78
C ALA A 158 22.29 -0.63 7.02
N LEU A 159 21.74 0.06 8.02
CA LEU A 159 22.14 1.42 8.40
C LEU A 159 22.08 1.63 9.92
N ILE A 160 23.02 1.01 10.63
CA ILE A 160 23.19 1.11 12.09
C ILE A 160 23.17 2.57 12.60
N PRO A 161 23.81 3.55 11.94
CA PRO A 161 23.74 4.95 12.39
C PRO A 161 22.32 5.51 12.42
N LEU A 162 21.43 5.09 11.50
CA LEU A 162 20.02 5.46 11.53
C LEU A 162 19.29 4.80 12.70
N GLU A 163 19.54 3.51 12.94
CA GLU A 163 18.96 2.80 14.08
C GLU A 163 19.39 3.43 15.41
N ASN A 164 20.65 3.84 15.54
CA ASN A 164 21.17 4.53 16.73
C ASN A 164 20.45 5.86 16.98
N VAL A 165 20.29 6.71 15.96
CA VAL A 165 19.55 7.97 16.13
C VAL A 165 18.05 7.74 16.34
N LEU A 166 17.50 6.61 15.88
CA LEU A 166 16.14 6.15 16.17
C LEU A 166 16.02 5.35 17.48
N SER A 167 17.06 5.29 18.32
CA SER A 167 17.05 4.53 19.58
C SER A 167 16.65 3.06 19.40
N GLY A 168 17.15 2.42 18.35
CA GLY A 168 16.86 1.03 17.98
C GLY A 168 15.79 0.88 16.89
N GLY A 169 14.99 1.91 16.61
CA GLY A 169 14.02 1.91 15.51
C GLY A 169 12.68 2.57 15.84
N ILE A 170 11.76 2.47 14.88
CA ILE A 170 10.42 3.07 14.95
C ILE A 170 9.48 2.11 15.67
N ARG A 171 8.73 2.58 16.66
CA ARG A 171 7.71 1.80 17.36
C ARG A 171 6.56 1.46 16.39
N PRO A 172 6.07 0.21 16.34
CA PRO A 172 4.86 -0.11 15.59
C PRO A 172 3.67 0.76 16.04
N GLY A 173 2.85 1.18 15.08
CA GLY A 173 1.74 2.12 15.34
C GLY A 173 2.18 3.58 15.47
N SER A 174 3.34 3.91 14.91
CA SER A 174 3.80 5.30 14.82
C SER A 174 3.39 5.96 13.51
N LEU A 175 3.02 7.24 13.60
CA LEU A 175 3.08 8.16 12.48
C LEU A 175 4.48 8.80 12.43
N VAL A 176 5.14 8.69 11.28
CA VAL A 176 6.49 9.16 11.04
C VAL A 176 6.46 10.22 9.96
N LEU A 177 7.07 11.37 10.22
CA LEU A 177 7.31 12.39 9.19
C LEU A 177 8.79 12.41 8.81
N ILE A 178 9.06 12.26 7.52
CA ILE A 178 10.38 12.45 6.93
C ILE A 178 10.33 13.68 6.03
N GLU A 179 11.03 14.74 6.46
CA GLU A 179 11.04 16.00 5.73
C GLU A 179 12.44 16.40 5.23
N GLY A 180 12.49 17.36 4.30
CA GLY A 180 13.72 17.94 3.82
C GLY A 180 13.60 18.54 2.42
N ALA A 181 14.62 19.29 2.00
CA ALA A 181 14.68 19.87 0.66
C ALA A 181 14.65 18.79 -0.46
N SER A 182 14.39 19.21 -1.70
CA SER A 182 14.54 18.31 -2.85
C SER A 182 15.93 17.67 -2.86
N GLN A 183 16.01 16.39 -3.22
CA GLN A 183 17.24 15.59 -3.24
C GLN A 183 17.98 15.43 -1.90
N ALA A 184 17.40 15.85 -0.76
CA ALA A 184 18.03 15.71 0.56
C ALA A 184 18.23 14.24 1.01
N GLY A 185 17.72 13.24 0.28
CA GLY A 185 17.89 11.81 0.57
C GLY A 185 16.69 11.14 1.23
N LYS A 186 15.51 11.78 1.20
CA LYS A 186 14.28 11.28 1.84
C LYS A 186 13.88 9.88 1.36
N SER A 187 13.80 9.68 0.04
CA SER A 187 13.42 8.39 -0.56
C SER A 187 14.43 7.29 -0.25
N VAL A 188 15.73 7.62 -0.19
CA VAL A 188 16.78 6.67 0.22
C VAL A 188 16.57 6.22 1.66
N VAL A 189 16.28 7.13 2.59
CA VAL A 189 15.95 6.75 3.99
C VAL A 189 14.70 5.87 4.04
N CYS A 190 13.68 6.18 3.24
CA CYS A 190 12.49 5.34 3.15
C CYS A 190 12.80 3.93 2.64
N GLN A 191 13.75 3.80 1.72
CA GLN A 191 14.20 2.50 1.22
C GLN A 191 14.91 1.67 2.29
N TYR A 192 15.74 2.28 3.14
CA TYR A 192 16.34 1.57 4.28
C TYR A 192 15.28 1.08 5.29
N LEU A 193 14.26 1.90 5.57
CA LEU A 193 13.16 1.50 6.45
C LEU A 193 12.25 0.44 5.80
N THR A 194 12.00 0.54 4.49
CA THR A 194 11.28 -0.46 3.69
C THR A 194 12.02 -1.79 3.72
N TYR A 195 13.33 -1.76 3.47
CA TYR A 195 14.19 -2.94 3.52
C TYR A 195 14.15 -3.61 4.89
N GLY A 196 14.33 -2.84 5.97
CA GLY A 196 14.26 -3.36 7.33
C GLY A 196 12.89 -3.94 7.70
N ALA A 197 11.81 -3.32 7.24
CA ALA A 197 10.46 -3.84 7.45
C ALA A 197 10.23 -5.18 6.74
N ILE A 198 10.67 -5.32 5.49
CA ILE A 198 10.54 -6.57 4.72
C ILE A 198 11.38 -7.69 5.34
N LEU A 199 12.63 -7.41 5.75
CA LEU A 199 13.45 -8.39 6.46
C LEU A 199 12.85 -8.81 7.80
N GLY A 200 12.17 -7.89 8.49
CA GLY A 200 11.40 -8.16 9.69
C GLY A 200 10.06 -8.87 9.45
N GLY A 201 9.81 -9.35 8.22
CA GLY A 201 8.60 -10.10 7.86
C GLY A 201 7.33 -9.26 7.73
N ARG A 202 7.43 -7.93 7.63
CA ARG A 202 6.29 -7.02 7.48
C ARG A 202 5.98 -6.79 6.01
N SER A 203 4.69 -6.71 5.68
CA SER A 203 4.27 -6.16 4.39
C SER A 203 4.55 -4.66 4.33
N VAL A 204 4.91 -4.17 3.15
CA VAL A 204 5.11 -2.76 2.88
C VAL A 204 4.21 -2.32 1.73
N VAL A 205 3.47 -1.25 1.94
CA VAL A 205 2.72 -0.57 0.88
C VAL A 205 3.31 0.81 0.67
N HIS A 206 3.71 1.11 -0.56
CA HIS A 206 4.38 2.35 -0.93
C HIS A 206 3.50 3.13 -1.91
N PHE A 207 2.94 4.25 -1.49
CA PHE A 207 2.32 5.22 -2.39
C PHE A 207 3.43 6.12 -2.96
N SER A 208 3.76 5.96 -4.24
CA SER A 208 4.92 6.63 -4.86
C SER A 208 4.52 7.50 -6.04
N THR A 209 5.04 8.73 -6.12
CA THR A 209 4.92 9.54 -7.36
C THR A 209 5.97 9.20 -8.41
N GLN A 210 6.96 8.35 -8.09
CA GLN A 210 8.16 8.15 -8.92
C GLN A 210 8.41 6.69 -9.32
N HIS A 211 7.90 5.74 -8.55
CA HIS A 211 8.30 4.34 -8.69
C HIS A 211 7.11 3.39 -8.88
N THR A 212 7.33 2.37 -9.71
CA THR A 212 6.64 1.08 -9.63
C THR A 212 7.38 0.14 -8.67
N ALA A 213 6.77 -1.00 -8.30
CA ALA A 213 7.42 -2.00 -7.46
C ALA A 213 8.75 -2.49 -8.03
N GLU A 214 8.76 -2.84 -9.32
CA GLU A 214 9.97 -3.27 -10.03
C GLU A 214 11.07 -2.20 -9.99
N SER A 215 10.73 -0.96 -10.35
CA SER A 215 11.71 0.14 -10.37
C SER A 215 12.24 0.49 -8.98
N LEU A 216 11.41 0.35 -7.93
CA LEU A 216 11.83 0.57 -6.55
C LEU A 216 12.81 -0.51 -6.12
N VAL A 217 12.51 -1.78 -6.40
CA VAL A 217 13.36 -2.93 -6.05
C VAL A 217 14.69 -2.86 -6.79
N GLU A 218 14.69 -2.54 -8.08
CA GLU A 218 15.92 -2.35 -8.87
C GLU A 218 16.77 -1.20 -8.29
N GLN A 219 16.13 -0.07 -7.96
CA GLN A 219 16.82 1.07 -7.38
C GLN A 219 17.35 0.77 -5.96
N MET A 220 16.65 -0.05 -5.17
CA MET A 220 17.13 -0.55 -3.88
C MET A 220 18.33 -1.50 -4.04
N GLY A 221 18.29 -2.42 -5.00
CA GLY A 221 19.43 -3.27 -5.34
C GLY A 221 20.66 -2.45 -5.75
N SER A 222 20.47 -1.37 -6.50
CA SER A 222 21.55 -0.46 -6.93
C SER A 222 22.25 0.28 -5.79
N ILE A 223 21.69 0.29 -4.58
CA ILE A 223 22.27 0.91 -3.38
C ILE A 223 22.61 -0.12 -2.30
N GLY A 224 22.71 -1.40 -2.66
CA GLY A 224 23.09 -2.47 -1.74
C GLY A 224 21.96 -3.01 -0.86
N LEU A 225 20.69 -2.70 -1.18
CA LEU A 225 19.50 -3.20 -0.49
C LEU A 225 18.80 -4.28 -1.32
N ASP A 226 19.40 -5.46 -1.41
CA ASP A 226 18.87 -6.56 -2.22
C ASP A 226 17.69 -7.29 -1.54
N LEU A 227 16.51 -7.16 -2.13
CA LEU A 227 15.27 -7.80 -1.68
C LEU A 227 14.92 -9.08 -2.45
N SER A 228 15.71 -9.49 -3.45
CA SER A 228 15.37 -10.56 -4.39
C SER A 228 14.95 -11.88 -3.72
N GLN A 229 15.58 -12.26 -2.61
CA GLN A 229 15.26 -13.48 -1.86
C GLN A 229 14.16 -13.31 -0.80
N HIS A 230 13.77 -12.07 -0.52
CA HIS A 230 12.84 -11.71 0.55
C HIS A 230 11.47 -11.30 0.02
N LEU A 231 11.33 -11.03 -1.28
CA LEU A 231 10.05 -10.78 -1.91
C LEU A 231 9.29 -12.10 -2.10
N GLN A 232 8.23 -12.28 -1.32
CA GLN A 232 7.34 -13.44 -1.42
C GLN A 232 5.90 -12.94 -1.44
N GLY A 233 5.16 -13.29 -2.51
CA GLY A 233 3.80 -12.81 -2.69
C GLY A 233 3.74 -11.28 -2.78
N ASP A 234 2.82 -10.67 -2.03
CA ASP A 234 2.53 -9.22 -2.07
C ASP A 234 3.14 -8.46 -0.87
N ASN A 235 4.29 -8.91 -0.36
CA ASN A 235 4.91 -8.27 0.80
C ASN A 235 5.55 -6.90 0.50
N LEU A 236 5.66 -6.51 -0.77
CA LEU A 236 5.90 -5.14 -1.21
C LEU A 236 4.93 -4.78 -2.34
N VAL A 237 4.06 -3.80 -2.09
CA VAL A 237 3.14 -3.26 -3.10
C VAL A 237 3.44 -1.78 -3.29
N VAL A 238 3.48 -1.32 -4.54
CA VAL A 238 3.70 0.10 -4.85
C VAL A 238 2.51 0.63 -5.65
N TYR A 239 1.81 1.61 -5.07
CA TYR A 239 0.71 2.33 -5.71
C TYR A 239 1.24 3.63 -6.32
N PRO A 240 1.07 3.85 -7.63
CA PRO A 240 1.43 5.10 -8.25
C PRO A 240 0.51 6.23 -7.77
N LEU A 241 1.08 7.33 -7.32
CA LEU A 241 0.38 8.58 -7.03
C LEU A 241 0.53 9.51 -8.23
N GLU A 242 -0.58 9.80 -8.90
CA GLU A 242 -0.60 10.84 -9.92
C GLU A 242 -0.49 12.22 -9.28
N ALA A 243 0.25 13.12 -9.94
CA ALA A 243 0.28 14.51 -9.56
C ALA A 243 -1.13 15.09 -9.67
N PRO A 244 -1.57 15.91 -8.70
CA PRO A 244 -2.93 16.44 -8.72
C PRO A 244 -3.17 17.27 -9.98
N SER A 245 -4.27 16.97 -10.68
CA SER A 245 -4.63 17.68 -11.91
C SER A 245 -5.25 19.04 -11.60
N ALA A 246 -5.18 19.99 -12.54
CA ALA A 246 -5.75 21.34 -12.35
C ALA A 246 -7.28 21.36 -12.10
N ASN A 247 -7.97 20.26 -12.36
CA ASN A 247 -9.42 20.12 -12.19
C ASN A 247 -9.82 19.34 -10.93
N GLU A 248 -8.87 18.83 -10.15
CA GLU A 248 -9.18 18.17 -8.87
C GLU A 248 -9.64 19.20 -7.83
N ASP A 249 -10.68 18.87 -7.07
CA ASP A 249 -11.08 19.66 -5.91
C ASP A 249 -9.98 19.60 -4.85
N PRO A 250 -9.31 20.73 -4.52
CA PRO A 250 -8.26 20.77 -3.51
C PRO A 250 -8.72 20.30 -2.13
N GLY A 251 -10.04 20.33 -1.86
CA GLY A 251 -10.64 19.80 -0.64
C GLY A 251 -10.63 18.28 -0.53
N ASN A 252 -10.57 17.56 -1.66
CA ASN A 252 -10.70 16.09 -1.70
C ASN A 252 -9.37 15.36 -1.98
N ILE A 253 -8.32 16.09 -2.37
CA ILE A 253 -6.98 15.56 -2.75
C ILE A 253 -6.41 14.57 -1.72
N PHE A 254 -6.65 14.80 -0.43
CA PHE A 254 -6.17 13.93 0.64
C PHE A 254 -7.19 12.90 1.12
N ALA A 255 -8.48 13.12 0.87
CA ALA A 255 -9.52 12.21 1.38
C ALA A 255 -9.44 10.84 0.71
N GLU A 256 -9.23 10.80 -0.61
CA GLU A 256 -9.04 9.55 -1.35
C GLU A 256 -7.82 8.76 -0.84
N LEU A 257 -6.71 9.47 -0.60
CA LEU A 257 -5.50 8.86 -0.05
C LEU A 257 -5.73 8.31 1.37
N VAL A 258 -6.49 9.00 2.21
CA VAL A 258 -6.89 8.48 3.54
C VAL A 258 -7.71 7.21 3.40
N THR A 259 -8.68 7.18 2.48
CA THR A 259 -9.50 5.97 2.22
C THR A 259 -8.63 4.80 1.77
N TRP A 260 -7.65 5.03 0.90
CA TRP A 260 -6.71 3.99 0.48
C TRP A 260 -5.84 3.48 1.63
N ILE A 261 -5.34 4.38 2.47
CA ILE A 261 -4.54 4.03 3.66
C ILE A 261 -5.37 3.25 4.69
N ASP A 262 -6.63 3.63 4.89
CA ASP A 262 -7.55 2.96 5.82
C ASP A 262 -7.80 1.50 5.40
N GLY A 263 -7.89 1.28 4.08
CA GLY A 263 -8.02 -0.04 3.47
C GLY A 263 -6.88 -1.02 3.71
N ILE A 264 -5.70 -0.55 4.10
CA ILE A 264 -4.53 -1.41 4.28
C ILE A 264 -4.53 -1.91 5.73
N PRO A 265 -4.80 -3.19 6.00
CA PRO A 265 -5.06 -3.67 7.35
C PRO A 265 -3.85 -3.54 8.29
N GLN A 266 -2.65 -3.83 7.77
CA GLN A 266 -1.41 -3.95 8.53
C GLN A 266 -0.18 -3.67 7.66
N GLY A 267 0.98 -3.53 8.31
CA GLY A 267 2.28 -3.37 7.67
C GLY A 267 2.87 -1.97 7.86
N LEU A 268 3.89 -1.69 7.06
CA LEU A 268 4.48 -0.37 6.92
C LEU A 268 3.87 0.31 5.69
N ILE A 269 3.24 1.47 5.88
CA ILE A 269 2.69 2.26 4.79
C ILE A 269 3.61 3.46 4.59
N VAL A 270 4.11 3.64 3.37
CA VAL A 270 4.98 4.77 3.00
C VAL A 270 4.24 5.63 1.99
N VAL A 271 4.16 6.94 2.24
CA VAL A 271 3.60 7.92 1.31
C VAL A 271 4.72 8.84 0.84
N ASP A 272 5.32 8.52 -0.31
CA ASP A 272 6.43 9.26 -0.94
C ASP A 272 6.04 9.85 -2.31
N SER A 273 5.54 11.08 -2.41
CA SER A 273 5.46 12.08 -1.35
C SER A 273 4.12 12.79 -1.36
N VAL A 274 3.79 13.46 -0.25
CA VAL A 274 2.63 14.35 -0.18
C VAL A 274 2.92 15.77 -0.69
N SER A 275 4.14 16.05 -1.17
CA SER A 275 4.63 17.41 -1.40
C SER A 275 3.80 18.18 -2.42
N ASP A 276 3.50 17.58 -3.57
CA ASP A 276 2.75 18.23 -4.65
C ASP A 276 1.30 18.50 -4.24
N ARG A 277 0.70 17.57 -3.48
CA ARG A 277 -0.66 17.70 -2.92
C ARG A 277 -0.70 18.77 -1.85
N ALA A 278 0.26 18.78 -0.93
CA ALA A 278 0.36 19.77 0.13
C ALA A 278 0.56 21.20 -0.41
N ALA A 279 1.30 21.36 -1.51
CA ALA A 279 1.59 22.67 -2.10
C ALA A 279 0.35 23.41 -2.63
N ILE A 280 -0.71 22.68 -3.02
CA ILE A 280 -1.94 23.26 -3.59
C ILE A 280 -3.17 23.11 -2.67
N SER A 281 -3.02 22.39 -1.55
CA SER A 281 -4.10 22.17 -0.59
C SER A 281 -4.12 23.25 0.50
N ALA A 282 -5.31 23.52 1.04
CA ALA A 282 -5.44 24.35 2.22
C ALA A 282 -4.81 23.68 3.45
N ASP A 283 -4.26 24.47 4.38
CA ASP A 283 -3.67 24.01 5.65
C ASP A 283 -4.55 23.02 6.42
N ARG A 284 -5.87 23.26 6.42
CA ARG A 284 -6.84 22.40 7.09
C ARG A 284 -6.88 20.98 6.49
N ALA A 285 -6.72 20.86 5.17
CA ALA A 285 -6.71 19.56 4.50
C ALA A 285 -5.43 18.77 4.82
N VAL A 286 -4.27 19.44 4.79
CA VAL A 286 -2.98 18.82 5.17
C VAL A 286 -3.00 18.37 6.64
N MET A 287 -3.44 19.24 7.56
CA MET A 287 -3.60 18.89 8.97
C MET A 287 -4.61 17.74 9.17
N GLY A 288 -5.71 17.77 8.42
CA GLY A 288 -6.73 16.71 8.42
C GLY A 288 -6.15 15.36 7.99
N PHE A 289 -5.34 15.35 6.93
CA PHE A 289 -4.64 14.16 6.45
C PHE A 289 -3.72 13.55 7.53
N PHE A 290 -2.84 14.36 8.13
CA PHE A 290 -1.94 13.87 9.17
C PHE A 290 -2.70 13.40 10.41
N SER A 291 -3.76 14.10 10.81
CA SER A 291 -4.62 13.67 11.93
C SER A 291 -5.33 12.34 11.62
N SER A 292 -5.78 12.14 10.38
CA SER A 292 -6.34 10.86 9.94
C SER A 292 -5.28 9.75 9.96
N CYS A 293 -4.09 9.99 9.42
CA CYS A 293 -2.99 9.02 9.48
C CYS A 293 -2.63 8.66 10.93
N GLN A 294 -2.59 9.64 11.84
CA GLN A 294 -2.35 9.39 13.27
C GLN A 294 -3.41 8.46 13.87
N ARG A 295 -4.69 8.63 13.52
CA ARG A 295 -5.77 7.74 13.98
C ARG A 295 -5.72 6.35 13.35
N LEU A 296 -5.26 6.25 12.11
CA LEU A 296 -5.13 4.98 11.38
C LEU A 296 -3.93 4.15 11.83
N CYS A 297 -2.94 4.76 12.49
CA CYS A 297 -1.84 4.02 13.08
C CYS A 297 -2.35 3.11 14.20
N THR A 298 -2.06 1.82 14.09
CA THR A 298 -2.37 0.79 15.10
C THR A 298 -1.12 -0.02 15.37
N LYS A 299 -1.13 -0.88 16.40
CA LYS A 299 0.03 -1.75 16.71
C LYS A 299 0.55 -2.53 15.49
N ASP A 300 -0.29 -2.81 14.51
CA ASP A 300 0.03 -3.57 13.30
C ASP A 300 0.21 -2.67 12.07
N ARG A 301 -0.05 -1.37 12.16
CA ARG A 301 -0.03 -0.42 11.03
C ARG A 301 0.80 0.83 11.38
N THR A 302 1.95 0.97 10.73
CA THR A 302 2.83 2.14 10.89
C THR A 302 2.82 2.95 9.61
N ILE A 303 2.75 4.28 9.71
CA ILE A 303 2.65 5.16 8.53
C ILE A 303 3.84 6.10 8.49
N ILE A 304 4.55 6.14 7.36
CA ILE A 304 5.58 7.10 7.03
C ILE A 304 5.03 8.06 5.98
N VAL A 305 5.09 9.35 6.26
CA VAL A 305 4.75 10.41 5.32
C VAL A 305 6.01 11.18 4.97
N VAL A 306 6.27 11.32 3.66
CA VAL A 306 7.41 12.07 3.14
C VAL A 306 6.93 13.40 2.57
N ALA A 307 7.59 14.49 2.96
CA ALA A 307 7.26 15.83 2.48
C ALA A 307 8.51 16.66 2.15
N GLN A 308 8.39 17.57 1.19
CA GLN A 308 9.37 18.64 1.01
C GLN A 308 9.12 19.76 2.01
N SER A 309 10.15 20.19 2.75
CA SER A 309 9.98 21.27 3.73
C SER A 309 9.59 22.60 3.08
N SER A 310 9.88 22.79 1.79
CA SER A 310 9.50 23.99 1.02
C SER A 310 8.05 23.98 0.53
N SER A 311 7.37 22.82 0.54
CA SER A 311 5.97 22.71 0.08
C SER A 311 4.96 22.93 1.20
N ILE A 312 5.41 23.16 2.43
CA ILE A 312 4.58 23.32 3.63
C ILE A 312 5.02 24.57 4.38
N ASP A 313 4.08 25.40 4.82
CA ASP A 313 4.37 26.56 5.64
C ASP A 313 5.15 26.16 6.92
N PRO A 314 6.22 26.87 7.31
CA PRO A 314 7.04 26.50 8.46
C PRO A 314 6.28 26.41 9.79
N ARG A 315 5.22 27.22 10.00
CA ARG A 315 4.39 27.16 11.22
C ARG A 315 3.49 25.93 11.18
N MET A 316 2.97 25.58 10.01
CA MET A 316 2.22 24.32 9.84
C MET A 316 3.12 23.12 10.08
N LEU A 317 4.32 23.12 9.52
CA LEU A 317 5.28 22.04 9.66
C LEU A 317 5.59 21.72 11.14
N LEU A 318 5.79 22.73 11.99
CA LEU A 318 5.95 22.55 13.44
C LEU A 318 4.73 21.86 14.09
N ARG A 319 3.51 22.14 13.62
CA ARG A 319 2.29 21.48 14.11
C ARG A 319 2.21 20.02 13.64
N LEU A 320 2.62 19.74 12.41
CA LEU A 320 2.69 18.37 11.88
C LEU A 320 3.72 17.53 12.65
N GLN A 321 4.87 18.11 12.99
CA GLN A 321 5.86 17.48 13.85
C GLN A 321 5.28 17.09 15.22
N GLY A 322 4.42 17.95 15.79
CA GLY A 322 3.71 17.65 17.04
C GLY A 322 2.75 16.45 16.94
N LEU A 323 2.13 16.23 15.78
CA LEU A 323 1.22 15.10 15.52
C LEU A 323 1.98 13.77 15.32
N CYS A 324 3.20 13.82 14.81
CA CYS A 324 3.97 12.62 14.50
C CYS A 324 4.66 12.08 15.75
N ASN A 325 4.70 10.76 15.90
CA ASN A 325 5.45 10.11 16.99
C ASN A 325 6.96 10.22 16.78
N THR A 326 7.38 10.19 15.51
CA THR A 326 8.77 10.25 15.08
C THR A 326 8.93 11.26 13.95
N HIS A 327 9.98 12.07 14.00
CA HIS A 327 10.27 13.12 13.02
C HIS A 327 11.74 13.10 12.60
N LEU A 328 11.98 12.93 11.30
CA LEU A 328 13.29 12.94 10.67
C LEU A 328 13.36 14.13 9.72
N LYS A 329 14.42 14.93 9.86
CA LYS A 329 14.71 16.06 9.00
C LYS A 329 16.01 15.82 8.25
N LEU A 330 15.95 15.96 6.93
CA LEU A 330 17.11 15.87 6.05
C LEU A 330 17.49 17.23 5.50
N THR A 331 18.77 17.56 5.63
CA THR A 331 19.37 18.77 5.06
C THR A 331 20.51 18.40 4.13
N SER A 332 20.77 19.24 3.12
CA SER A 332 21.89 19.09 2.20
C SER A 332 22.71 20.37 2.21
N GLN A 333 24.03 20.23 2.31
CA GLN A 333 24.97 21.33 2.29
C GLN A 333 26.19 20.97 1.43
N MET A 334 26.81 21.97 0.82
CA MET A 334 28.05 21.76 0.07
C MET A 334 29.25 21.81 1.03
N MET A 335 30.10 20.80 0.98
CA MET A 335 31.36 20.76 1.71
C MET A 335 32.48 20.40 0.75
N ARG A 336 33.47 21.30 0.60
CA ARG A 336 34.60 21.12 -0.33
C ARG A 336 34.10 20.69 -1.73
N ASP A 337 33.08 21.40 -2.23
CA ASP A 337 32.39 21.17 -3.51
C ASP A 337 31.67 19.83 -3.67
N LYS A 338 31.51 19.04 -2.60
CA LYS A 338 30.70 17.82 -2.61
C LYS A 338 29.40 18.03 -1.83
N PRO A 339 28.25 17.58 -2.34
CA PRO A 339 27.02 17.58 -1.57
C PRO A 339 27.15 16.58 -0.42
N VAL A 340 26.84 17.05 0.78
CA VAL A 340 26.85 16.28 2.02
C VAL A 340 25.50 16.44 2.69
N LYS A 341 24.89 15.32 3.06
CA LYS A 341 23.54 15.27 3.63
C LYS A 341 23.63 15.03 5.13
N THR A 342 22.74 15.64 5.90
CA THR A 342 22.62 15.39 7.33
C THR A 342 21.20 14.95 7.63
N LEU A 343 21.07 13.84 8.34
CA LEU A 343 19.82 13.37 8.91
C LEU A 343 19.82 13.75 10.39
N GLU A 344 18.80 14.47 10.81
CA GLU A 344 18.54 14.82 12.20
C GLU A 344 17.18 14.27 12.63
N VAL A 345 17.13 13.71 13.82
CA VAL A 345 15.94 13.13 14.41
C VAL A 345 15.54 13.97 15.62
N SER A 346 14.55 14.85 15.46
CA SER A 346 14.16 15.75 16.54
C SER A 346 13.21 15.08 17.54
N LYS A 347 12.48 14.04 17.12
CA LYS A 347 11.51 13.31 17.93
C LYS A 347 11.51 11.83 17.52
N VAL A 348 11.46 10.93 18.49
CA VAL A 348 11.37 9.47 18.28
C VAL A 348 10.43 8.87 19.31
N ASN A 349 9.43 8.12 18.86
CA ASN A 349 8.54 7.35 19.74
C ASN A 349 7.95 8.21 20.87
N ASP A 350 7.61 9.47 20.55
CA ASP A 350 7.12 10.54 21.44
C ASP A 350 8.13 11.21 22.36
N VAL A 351 9.42 10.92 22.20
CA VAL A 351 10.51 11.50 22.98
C VAL A 351 11.30 12.47 22.12
N GLU A 352 11.41 13.73 22.55
CA GLU A 352 12.30 14.71 21.92
C GLU A 352 13.77 14.33 22.11
N LYS A 353 14.58 14.54 21.06
CA LYS A 353 16.01 14.26 21.07
C LYS A 353 16.82 15.53 20.86
N GLN A 354 17.69 15.82 21.83
CA GLN A 354 18.57 17.00 21.84
C GLN A 354 20.06 16.66 21.65
N ARG A 355 20.45 15.37 21.81
CA ARG A 355 21.83 14.87 21.68
C ARG A 355 21.84 13.55 20.95
N ASP A 356 22.97 13.23 20.31
CA ASP A 356 23.21 12.00 19.54
C ASP A 356 22.04 11.69 18.59
N ASN A 357 21.54 12.75 17.97
CA ASN A 357 20.30 12.78 17.23
C ASN A 357 20.51 12.95 15.73
N ARG A 358 21.76 13.06 15.28
CA ARG A 358 22.08 13.32 13.88
C ARG A 358 23.29 12.55 13.41
N PHE A 359 23.33 12.26 12.13
CA PHE A 359 24.53 11.82 11.45
C PHE A 359 24.60 12.40 10.04
N THR A 360 25.82 12.47 9.52
CA THR A 360 26.10 13.03 8.20
C THR A 360 26.46 11.91 7.24
N PHE A 361 26.04 12.02 5.99
CA PHE A 361 26.23 10.98 5.00
C PHE A 361 26.30 11.50 3.56
N GLN A 362 26.77 10.63 2.68
CA GLN A 362 26.66 10.74 1.23
C GLN A 362 25.88 9.55 0.70
N VAL A 363 25.24 9.72 -0.46
CA VAL A 363 24.62 8.61 -1.19
C VAL A 363 25.57 8.25 -2.32
N GLU A 364 26.08 7.02 -2.31
CA GLU A 364 26.97 6.47 -3.32
C GLU A 364 26.25 5.34 -4.06
N GLN A 365 26.47 5.22 -5.37
CA GLN A 365 25.99 4.06 -6.14
C GLN A 365 26.65 2.79 -5.61
N GLU A 366 25.94 1.66 -5.65
CA GLU A 366 26.34 0.32 -5.17
C GLU A 366 26.51 0.18 -3.65
N ILE A 367 26.72 1.28 -2.92
CA ILE A 367 26.98 1.30 -1.47
C ILE A 367 25.76 1.84 -0.69
N GLY A 368 25.01 2.77 -1.27
CA GLY A 368 23.92 3.47 -0.60
C GLY A 368 24.41 4.57 0.33
N ILE A 369 23.89 4.61 1.57
CA ILE A 369 24.24 5.64 2.55
C ILE A 369 25.62 5.35 3.15
N ARG A 370 26.60 6.17 2.77
CA ARG A 370 27.93 6.19 3.38
C ARG A 370 28.00 7.27 4.45
N VAL A 371 28.19 6.87 5.71
CA VAL A 371 28.30 7.82 6.83
C VAL A 371 29.66 8.52 6.83
N ILE A 372 29.63 9.84 7.03
CA ILE A 372 30.79 10.71 7.11
C ILE A 372 31.07 11.03 8.59
N PRO A 373 32.24 10.67 9.12
CA PRO A 373 32.61 11.01 10.50
C PRO A 373 32.65 12.53 10.71
N MET A 374 32.11 13.01 11.83
CA MET A 374 32.11 14.44 12.19
C MET A 374 33.52 15.05 12.26
N ALA A 375 34.56 14.25 12.54
CA ALA A 375 35.95 14.69 12.53
C ALA A 375 36.42 15.14 11.13
N SER A 376 35.88 14.54 10.07
CA SER A 376 36.22 14.83 8.68
C SER A 376 35.51 16.06 8.12
N ILE A 377 34.56 16.63 8.88
CA ILE A 377 33.71 17.77 8.52
C ILE A 377 34.37 19.11 8.88
N LYS A 378 35.33 19.13 9.81
CA LYS A 378 36.01 20.35 10.28
C LYS A 378 37.32 20.68 9.53
N GLY A 379 37.53 20.10 8.35
CA GLY A 379 38.76 20.28 7.57
C GLY A 379 38.62 21.28 6.45
#